data_AF-A0A101H300-F1
#
_entry.id   AF-A0A101H300-F1
#
_cell.length_a   1.000
_cell.length_b   1.000
_cell.length_c   1.000
_cell.angle_alpha   90.00
_cell.angle_beta   90.00
_cell.angle_gamma   90.00
#
_symmetry.space_group_name_H-M   'P 1'
#
loop_
_entity.id
_entity.type
_entity.pdbx_description
1 polymer ?
#
loop_
_entity_poly.entity_id
_entity_poly.type
_entity_poly.pdbx_seq_one_letter_code
_entity_poly.pdbx_strand_id
1 'polypeptide(L)'
;PTATLPAELITPTPTPQPGYAKICVVLFHDIDGTGTRTTGEDYLYGGVVSINDRLGKVSLTGTTVAGNPDEIEPLCFDNIPEGSYNITVAIPDGFNPTTVTSYPLEVKAGDQATIDFGAQRATAPIQQEDAGGMRSPILGIVGVVILIAGLVLAFLTWRQGR
;
A
#
# COMPACT_ATOMS: atom_id res chain seq x y z
N PRO A 1 -52.23 50.26 -35.74
CA PRO A 1 -51.14 50.54 -34.77
C PRO A 1 -50.52 49.21 -34.36
N THR A 2 -49.32 48.92 -34.86
CA THR A 2 -48.61 47.67 -34.55
C THR A 2 -48.05 47.77 -33.13
N ALA A 3 -48.45 46.85 -32.24
CA ALA A 3 -47.95 46.82 -30.88
C ALA A 3 -46.47 46.42 -30.88
N THR A 4 -45.61 47.33 -30.45
CA THR A 4 -44.21 47.05 -30.16
C THR A 4 -44.15 46.27 -28.85
N LEU A 5 -43.72 45.01 -28.93
CA LEU A 5 -43.44 44.19 -27.75
C LEU A 5 -42.24 44.81 -26.98
N PRO A 6 -42.32 44.92 -25.64
CA PRO A 6 -41.22 45.45 -24.84
C PRO A 6 -40.01 44.52 -24.90
N ALA A 7 -38.81 45.09 -24.88
CA ALA A 7 -37.56 44.34 -24.78
C ALA A 7 -37.55 43.56 -23.46
N GLU A 8 -37.62 42.24 -23.56
CA GLU A 8 -37.49 41.33 -22.43
C GLU A 8 -36.06 41.48 -21.88
N LEU A 9 -35.94 41.91 -20.61
CA LEU A 9 -34.66 42.01 -19.93
C LEU A 9 -34.04 40.61 -19.88
N ILE A 10 -33.05 40.34 -20.73
CA ILE A 10 -32.13 39.24 -20.57
C ILE A 10 -31.26 39.49 -19.33
N THR A 11 -31.78 39.16 -18.15
CA THR A 11 -30.98 39.11 -16.93
C THR A 11 -29.91 38.03 -17.11
N PRO A 12 -28.62 38.34 -16.86
CA PRO A 12 -27.59 37.31 -16.88
C PRO A 12 -27.93 36.28 -15.81
N THR A 13 -28.03 35.00 -16.20
CA THR A 13 -28.11 33.91 -15.23
C THR A 13 -26.82 33.94 -14.40
N PRO A 14 -26.85 34.14 -13.07
CA PRO A 14 -25.66 33.96 -12.26
C PRO A 14 -25.00 32.61 -12.56
N THR A 15 -23.72 32.64 -12.92
CA THR A 15 -22.92 31.42 -13.05
C THR A 15 -22.87 30.75 -11.68
N PRO A 16 -23.22 29.45 -11.54
CA PRO A 16 -23.10 28.76 -10.27
C PRO A 16 -21.66 28.89 -9.76
N GLN A 17 -21.52 29.31 -8.49
CA GLN A 17 -20.23 29.37 -7.82
C GLN A 17 -19.60 27.96 -7.86
N PRO A 18 -18.31 27.81 -8.25
CA PRO A 18 -17.65 26.52 -8.11
C PRO A 18 -17.66 26.14 -6.64
N GLY A 19 -18.28 25.00 -6.33
CA GLY A 19 -18.23 24.44 -4.99
C GLY A 19 -16.98 23.60 -4.81
N TYR A 20 -16.61 23.41 -3.55
CA TYR A 20 -15.43 22.65 -3.17
C TYR A 20 -15.82 21.42 -2.35
N ALA A 21 -14.97 20.40 -2.39
CA ALA A 21 -15.04 19.21 -1.58
C ALA A 21 -13.94 19.20 -0.51
N LYS A 22 -14.13 18.35 0.50
CA LYS A 22 -13.13 17.98 1.50
C LYS A 22 -12.81 16.50 1.35
N ILE A 23 -11.53 16.15 1.23
CA ILE A 23 -11.07 14.76 1.24
C ILE A 23 -10.20 14.55 2.47
N CYS A 24 -10.59 13.61 3.31
CA CYS A 24 -9.79 13.12 4.42
C CYS A 24 -9.20 11.75 4.08
N VAL A 25 -7.95 11.52 4.50
CA VAL A 25 -7.22 10.29 4.25
C VAL A 25 -6.75 9.72 5.58
N VAL A 26 -7.10 8.47 5.81
CA VAL A 26 -6.72 7.69 6.98
C VAL A 26 -5.75 6.61 6.54
N LEU A 27 -4.63 6.50 7.24
CA LEU A 27 -3.84 5.28 7.24
C LEU A 27 -3.99 4.66 8.63
N PHE A 28 -4.57 3.48 8.71
CA PHE A 28 -4.78 2.78 9.98
C PHE A 28 -3.82 1.60 10.10
N HIS A 29 -3.43 1.31 11.33
CA HIS A 29 -2.68 0.11 11.66
C HIS A 29 -3.66 -1.06 11.72
N ASP A 30 -3.64 -1.88 10.68
CA ASP A 30 -4.48 -3.07 10.54
C ASP A 30 -3.91 -4.20 11.41
N ILE A 31 -4.33 -4.23 12.67
CA ILE A 31 -3.76 -5.13 13.68
C ILE A 31 -4.28 -6.55 13.44
N ASP A 32 -5.55 -6.68 13.06
CA ASP A 32 -6.20 -7.96 12.84
C ASP A 32 -6.01 -8.52 11.40
N GLY A 33 -5.51 -7.69 10.48
CA GLY A 33 -5.17 -8.07 9.11
C GLY A 33 -6.40 -8.20 8.20
N THR A 34 -7.51 -7.56 8.54
CA THR A 34 -8.78 -7.70 7.80
C THR A 34 -8.89 -6.75 6.60
N GLY A 35 -8.01 -5.76 6.48
CA GLY A 35 -8.05 -4.73 5.45
C GLY A 35 -9.22 -3.76 5.60
N THR A 36 -9.92 -3.75 6.74
CA THR A 36 -11.02 -2.84 7.05
C THR A 36 -10.79 -2.26 8.43
N ARG A 37 -10.95 -0.95 8.58
CA ARG A 37 -10.74 -0.29 9.87
C ARG A 37 -11.78 -0.75 10.90
N THR A 38 -11.33 -1.30 12.03
CA THR A 38 -12.17 -1.75 13.14
C THR A 38 -11.93 -0.95 14.42
N THR A 39 -12.79 -1.14 15.42
CA THR A 39 -12.65 -0.46 16.73
C THR A 39 -11.37 -0.89 17.43
N GLY A 40 -10.58 0.08 17.87
CA GLY A 40 -9.30 -0.15 18.54
C GLY A 40 -8.09 -0.14 17.61
N GLU A 41 -8.27 0.14 16.32
CA GLU A 41 -7.18 0.36 15.37
C GLU A 41 -6.81 1.83 15.28
N ASP A 42 -5.56 2.13 15.63
CA ASP A 42 -5.03 3.48 15.65
C ASP A 42 -4.62 3.97 14.25
N TYR A 43 -4.54 5.29 14.10
CA TYR A 43 -3.90 5.91 12.95
C TYR A 43 -2.39 5.66 12.96
N LEU A 44 -1.85 5.48 11.75
CA LEU A 44 -0.45 5.20 11.51
C LEU A 44 0.22 6.41 10.84
N TYR A 45 1.24 6.95 11.53
CA TYR A 45 2.04 8.06 11.03
C TYR A 45 3.06 7.62 9.98
N GLY A 46 3.43 8.56 9.11
CA GLY A 46 4.55 8.40 8.18
C GLY A 46 4.17 7.89 6.80
N GLY A 47 2.89 7.60 6.57
CA GLY A 47 2.38 7.40 5.22
C GLY A 47 2.39 8.72 4.45
N VAL A 48 2.78 8.69 3.18
CA VAL A 48 2.78 9.89 2.33
C VAL A 48 1.61 9.81 1.35
N VAL A 49 0.68 10.75 1.46
CA VAL A 49 -0.51 10.84 0.62
C VAL A 49 -0.24 11.77 -0.56
N SER A 50 -0.73 11.40 -1.74
CA SER A 50 -0.78 12.25 -2.93
C SER A 50 -2.19 12.24 -3.52
N ILE A 51 -2.73 13.42 -3.83
CA ILE A 51 -4.01 13.59 -4.54
C ILE A 51 -3.73 14.32 -5.84
N ASN A 52 -3.92 13.63 -6.95
CA ASN A 52 -3.67 14.18 -8.29
C ASN A 52 -4.93 14.09 -9.16
N ASP A 53 -5.24 15.14 -9.91
CA ASP A 53 -6.29 15.07 -10.93
C ASP A 53 -5.77 14.43 -12.23
N ARG A 54 -6.68 13.98 -13.08
CA ARG A 54 -6.32 13.36 -14.36
C ARG A 54 -5.60 14.34 -15.31
N LEU A 55 -5.82 15.63 -15.16
CA LEU A 55 -5.25 16.67 -16.04
C LEU A 55 -3.94 17.27 -15.47
N GLY A 56 -3.50 16.87 -14.28
CA GLY A 56 -2.31 17.37 -13.60
C GLY A 56 -2.38 18.82 -13.12
N LYS A 57 -3.59 19.41 -13.02
CA LYS A 57 -3.81 20.76 -12.50
C LYS A 57 -3.77 20.82 -10.98
N VAL A 58 -4.15 19.74 -10.31
CA VAL A 58 -4.16 19.64 -8.86
C VAL A 58 -3.17 18.56 -8.46
N SER A 59 -2.23 18.92 -7.59
CA SER A 59 -1.32 17.98 -6.95
C SER A 59 -1.12 18.41 -5.51
N LEU A 60 -1.72 17.65 -4.60
CA LEU A 60 -1.65 17.87 -3.16
C LEU A 60 -0.91 16.71 -2.52
N THR A 61 -0.07 17.00 -1.53
CA THR A 61 0.65 15.98 -0.76
C THR A 61 0.57 16.26 0.72
N GLY A 62 0.67 15.20 1.53
CA GLY A 62 0.69 15.32 2.98
C GLY A 62 1.17 14.04 3.63
N THR A 63 1.42 14.11 4.94
CA THR A 63 1.86 12.97 5.75
C THR A 63 0.74 12.59 6.71
N THR A 64 0.46 11.29 6.83
CA THR A 64 -0.58 10.77 7.73
C THR A 64 -0.20 10.99 9.19
N VAL A 65 -1.22 11.10 10.04
CA VAL A 65 -1.08 11.32 11.49
C VAL A 65 -1.09 9.99 12.26
N ALA A 66 -0.60 9.99 13.51
CA ALA A 66 -0.77 8.86 14.42
C ALA A 66 -1.70 9.23 15.57
N GLY A 67 -2.32 8.21 16.17
CA GLY A 67 -3.12 8.33 17.39
C GLY A 67 -4.49 7.69 17.28
N ASN A 68 -5.26 7.82 18.35
CA ASN A 68 -6.59 7.24 18.44
C ASN A 68 -7.57 7.99 17.52
N PRO A 69 -8.37 7.28 16.68
CA PRO A 69 -9.37 7.90 15.79
C PRO A 69 -10.45 8.73 16.50
N ASP A 70 -10.69 8.49 17.79
CA ASP A 70 -11.67 9.24 18.59
C ASP A 70 -11.13 10.59 19.11
N GLU A 71 -9.81 10.77 19.14
CA GLU A 71 -9.15 11.95 19.70
C GLU A 71 -8.46 12.82 18.64
N ILE A 72 -8.05 12.21 17.53
CA ILE A 72 -7.24 12.83 16.50
C ILE A 72 -8.01 12.91 15.18
N GLU A 73 -7.97 14.06 14.54
CA GLU A 73 -8.50 14.23 13.18
C GLU A 73 -7.50 13.66 12.15
N PRO A 74 -7.97 12.94 11.12
CA PRO A 74 -7.11 12.43 10.06
C PRO A 74 -6.59 13.56 9.17
N LEU A 75 -5.64 13.23 8.28
CA LEU A 75 -5.13 14.20 7.30
C LEU A 75 -6.25 14.59 6.33
N CYS A 76 -6.66 15.85 6.36
CA CYS A 76 -7.71 16.37 5.47
C CYS A 76 -7.18 17.47 4.53
N PHE A 77 -7.72 17.48 3.32
CA PHE A 77 -7.48 18.47 2.30
C PHE A 77 -8.81 19.16 1.96
N ASP A 78 -8.88 20.45 2.26
CA ASP A 78 -10.04 21.29 1.99
C ASP A 78 -9.92 21.99 0.63
N ASN A 79 -11.03 22.60 0.19
CA ASN A 79 -11.09 23.42 -1.02
C ASN A 79 -10.70 22.66 -2.30
N ILE A 80 -11.03 21.37 -2.39
CA ILE A 80 -10.77 20.56 -3.58
C ILE A 80 -11.84 20.85 -4.64
N PRO A 81 -11.49 21.33 -5.84
CA PRO A 81 -12.47 21.55 -6.90
C PRO A 81 -13.17 20.25 -7.29
N GLU A 82 -14.39 20.35 -7.80
CA GLU A 82 -15.07 19.19 -8.39
C GLU A 82 -14.27 18.57 -9.53
N GLY A 83 -14.31 17.24 -9.64
CA GLY A 83 -13.57 16.51 -10.66
C GLY A 83 -13.20 15.09 -10.26
N SER A 84 -12.38 14.46 -11.11
CA SER A 84 -11.86 13.11 -10.89
C SER A 84 -10.41 13.13 -10.45
N TYR A 85 -10.13 12.49 -9.33
CA TYR A 85 -8.84 12.43 -8.67
C TYR A 85 -8.39 10.98 -8.49
N ASN A 86 -7.08 10.80 -8.39
CA ASN A 86 -6.48 9.57 -7.89
C ASN A 86 -5.77 9.89 -6.57
N ILE A 87 -6.21 9.23 -5.50
CA ILE A 87 -5.62 9.34 -4.17
C ILE A 87 -4.68 8.15 -4.00
N THR A 88 -3.41 8.41 -3.73
CA THR A 88 -2.43 7.38 -3.44
C THR A 88 -1.82 7.57 -2.06
N VAL A 89 -1.42 6.46 -1.45
CA VAL A 89 -0.64 6.46 -0.20
C VAL A 89 0.62 5.62 -0.38
N ALA A 90 1.75 6.18 0.02
CA ALA A 90 2.97 5.43 0.25
C ALA A 90 2.95 4.88 1.68
N ILE A 91 3.11 3.57 1.82
CA ILE A 91 3.14 2.89 3.12
C ILE A 91 4.48 3.17 3.81
N PRO A 92 4.50 3.50 5.11
CA PRO A 92 5.74 3.75 5.86
C PRO A 92 6.61 2.50 5.96
N ASP A 93 7.91 2.72 6.20
CA ASP A 93 8.88 1.64 6.37
C ASP A 93 8.49 0.70 7.51
N GLY A 94 8.74 -0.59 7.30
CA GLY A 94 8.43 -1.63 8.30
C GLY A 94 6.94 -2.02 8.35
N PHE A 95 6.13 -1.58 7.39
CA PHE A 95 4.75 -2.00 7.21
C PHE A 95 4.51 -2.54 5.79
N ASN A 96 3.53 -3.43 5.67
CA ASN A 96 3.00 -3.92 4.40
C ASN A 96 1.56 -3.43 4.23
N PRO A 97 1.15 -2.99 3.03
CA PRO A 97 -0.24 -2.63 2.77
C PRO A 97 -1.16 -3.85 2.94
N THR A 98 -2.29 -3.65 3.59
CA THR A 98 -3.39 -4.63 3.65
C THR A 98 -4.58 -4.23 2.77
N THR A 99 -4.60 -2.98 2.30
CA THR A 99 -5.56 -2.46 1.32
C THR A 99 -4.88 -2.08 0.00
N VAL A 100 -5.68 -1.70 -1.00
CA VAL A 100 -5.15 -0.98 -2.17
C VAL A 100 -4.48 0.31 -1.73
N THR A 101 -3.46 0.78 -2.44
CA THR A 101 -2.72 2.01 -2.12
C THR A 101 -3.02 3.15 -3.10
N SER A 102 -3.96 2.93 -4.02
CA SER A 102 -4.44 3.90 -5.01
C SER A 102 -5.95 3.76 -5.14
N TYR A 103 -6.67 4.88 -5.03
CA TYR A 103 -8.12 4.92 -5.12
C TYR A 103 -8.59 6.05 -6.05
N PRO A 104 -9.27 5.73 -7.15
CA PRO A 104 -9.90 6.74 -7.99
C PRO A 104 -11.18 7.27 -7.32
N LEU A 105 -11.30 8.58 -7.19
CA LEU A 105 -12.45 9.24 -6.58
C LEU A 105 -12.97 10.36 -7.48
N GLU A 106 -14.28 10.39 -7.70
CA GLU A 106 -14.97 11.53 -8.30
C GLU A 106 -15.64 12.31 -7.17
N VAL A 107 -15.35 13.61 -7.07
CA VAL A 107 -15.93 14.49 -6.06
C VAL A 107 -16.73 15.61 -6.72
N LYS A 108 -17.85 15.95 -6.08
CA LYS A 108 -18.72 17.07 -6.44
C LYS A 108 -18.62 18.17 -5.39
N ALA A 109 -19.06 19.36 -5.78
CA ALA A 109 -19.23 20.48 -4.88
C ALA A 109 -20.01 20.10 -3.60
N GLY A 110 -19.41 20.32 -2.43
CA GLY A 110 -20.00 20.04 -1.12
C GLY A 110 -19.72 18.63 -0.57
N ASP A 111 -19.07 17.75 -1.34
CA ASP A 111 -18.75 16.40 -0.87
C ASP A 111 -17.73 16.41 0.26
N GLN A 112 -17.91 15.51 1.21
CA GLN A 112 -16.93 15.16 2.23
C GLN A 112 -16.67 13.66 2.16
N ALA A 113 -15.46 13.29 1.73
CA ALA A 113 -15.07 11.90 1.56
C ALA A 113 -13.93 11.56 2.52
N THR A 114 -14.01 10.38 3.15
CA THR A 114 -12.92 9.80 3.93
C THR A 114 -12.48 8.51 3.27
N ILE A 115 -11.20 8.42 2.94
CA ILE A 115 -10.61 7.26 2.29
C ILE A 115 -9.68 6.56 3.28
N ASP A 116 -9.93 5.28 3.50
CA ASP A 116 -9.20 4.46 4.45
C ASP A 116 -8.18 3.57 3.73
N PHE A 117 -6.95 3.60 4.23
CA PHE A 117 -5.85 2.76 3.82
C PHE A 117 -5.34 1.95 5.01
N GLY A 118 -5.14 0.65 4.84
CA GLY A 118 -4.68 -0.25 5.88
C GLY A 118 -3.24 -0.68 5.66
N ALA A 119 -2.49 -0.76 6.76
CA ALA A 119 -1.15 -1.35 6.75
C ALA A 119 -0.88 -2.13 8.03
N GLN A 120 -0.21 -3.26 7.90
CA GLN A 120 0.17 -4.14 9.00
C GLN A 120 1.69 -4.16 9.14
N ARG A 121 2.20 -4.28 10.37
CA ARG A 121 3.64 -4.38 10.62
C ARG A 121 4.23 -5.53 9.82
N ALA A 122 5.29 -5.24 9.08
CA ALA A 122 6.04 -6.27 8.37
C ALA A 122 6.74 -7.16 9.39
N THR A 123 6.43 -8.46 9.38
CA THR A 123 7.27 -9.44 10.05
C THR A 123 8.58 -9.49 9.28
N ALA A 124 9.71 -9.32 9.97
CA ALA A 124 11.00 -9.55 9.34
C ALA A 124 10.97 -10.95 8.69
N PRO A 125 11.43 -11.13 7.45
CA PRO A 125 11.64 -12.47 6.96
C PRO A 125 12.54 -13.13 7.99
N ILE A 126 12.13 -14.29 8.51
CA ILE A 126 13.08 -15.17 9.17
C ILE A 126 14.18 -15.28 8.12
N GLN A 127 15.36 -14.73 8.42
CA GLN A 127 16.55 -15.19 7.77
C GLN A 127 16.55 -16.65 8.17
N GLN A 128 15.97 -17.49 7.32
CA GLN A 128 16.39 -18.84 7.22
C GLN A 128 17.85 -18.62 6.89
N GLU A 129 18.67 -18.65 7.95
CA GLU A 129 20.08 -18.88 7.82
C GLU A 129 20.09 -20.05 6.87
N ASP A 130 20.36 -19.74 5.61
CA ASP A 130 20.71 -20.73 4.64
C ASP A 130 21.76 -21.50 5.42
N ALA A 131 21.40 -22.73 5.79
CA ALA A 131 22.24 -23.58 6.60
C ALA A 131 23.41 -23.90 5.68
N GLY A 132 24.28 -22.90 5.55
CA GLY A 132 25.33 -22.74 4.59
C GLY A 132 26.36 -23.74 5.01
N GLY A 133 26.14 -24.96 4.55
CA GLY A 133 26.97 -26.11 4.77
C GLY A 133 27.34 -26.34 6.23
N MET A 134 26.40 -26.84 7.04
CA MET A 134 26.84 -27.92 7.92
C MET A 134 27.21 -29.09 6.98
N ARG A 135 28.46 -29.11 6.53
CA ARG A 135 29.02 -30.24 5.77
C ARG A 135 28.79 -31.48 6.61
N SER A 136 27.75 -32.25 6.32
CA SER A 136 27.39 -33.43 7.12
C SER A 136 28.58 -34.37 7.17
N PRO A 137 29.30 -34.49 8.31
CA PRO A 137 30.53 -35.28 8.39
C PRO A 137 30.22 -36.77 8.15
N ILE A 138 29.00 -37.19 8.43
CA ILE A 138 28.48 -38.53 8.16
C ILE A 138 28.53 -38.86 6.66
N LEU A 139 28.16 -37.92 5.78
CA LEU A 139 28.16 -38.17 4.34
C LEU A 139 29.61 -38.33 3.81
N GLY A 140 30.56 -37.56 4.37
CA GLY A 140 31.98 -37.72 4.07
C GLY A 140 32.55 -39.08 4.53
N ILE A 141 32.19 -39.52 5.74
CA ILE A 141 32.63 -40.82 6.27
C ILE A 141 32.06 -41.97 5.43
N VAL A 142 30.77 -41.93 5.07
CA VAL A 142 30.16 -42.95 4.22
C VAL A 142 30.84 -43.01 2.84
N GLY A 143 31.16 -41.86 2.25
CA GLY A 143 31.92 -41.81 1.00
C GLY A 143 33.29 -42.48 1.11
N VAL A 144 34.05 -42.22 2.18
CA VAL A 144 35.36 -42.84 2.40
C VAL A 144 35.26 -44.36 2.57
N VAL A 145 34.25 -44.84 3.31
CA VAL A 145 34.05 -46.29 3.51
C VAL A 145 33.75 -46.99 2.18
N ILE A 146 32.93 -46.40 1.32
CA ILE A 146 32.62 -46.95 -0.01
C ILE A 146 33.88 -47.01 -0.88
N LEU A 147 34.71 -45.97 -0.87
CA LEU A 147 35.96 -45.94 -1.63
C LEU A 147 36.96 -47.01 -1.14
N ILE A 148 37.11 -47.18 0.17
CA ILE A 148 37.99 -48.22 0.74
C ILE A 148 37.46 -49.61 0.37
N ALA A 149 36.15 -49.86 0.50
CA ALA A 149 35.55 -51.14 0.11
C ALA A 149 35.79 -51.45 -1.38
N GLY A 150 35.64 -50.46 -2.25
CA GLY A 150 35.93 -50.60 -3.68
C GLY A 150 37.40 -50.94 -3.96
N LEU A 151 38.34 -50.26 -3.30
CA LEU A 151 39.77 -50.53 -3.44
C LEU A 151 40.16 -51.94 -2.93
N VAL A 152 39.59 -52.37 -1.81
CA VAL A 152 39.82 -53.72 -1.27
C VAL A 152 39.31 -54.79 -2.23
N LEU A 153 38.09 -54.61 -2.76
CA LEU A 153 37.53 -55.53 -3.76
C LEU A 153 38.39 -55.58 -5.02
N ALA A 154 38.83 -54.45 -5.55
CA ALA A 154 39.71 -54.39 -6.72
C ALA A 154 41.07 -55.06 -6.48
N PHE A 155 41.66 -54.90 -5.29
CA PHE A 155 42.90 -55.56 -4.93
C PHE A 155 42.74 -57.08 -4.80
N LEU A 156 41.64 -57.55 -4.20
CA LEU A 156 41.36 -58.97 -4.06
C LEU A 156 41.16 -59.65 -5.41
N THR A 157 40.42 -59.03 -6.34
CA THR A 157 40.22 -59.59 -7.69
C THR A 157 41.51 -59.57 -8.50
N TRP A 158 42.34 -58.53 -8.38
CA TRP A 158 43.66 -58.49 -9.02
C TRP A 158 44.60 -59.58 -8.48
N ARG A 159 44.55 -59.88 -7.18
CA ARG A 159 45.34 -60.95 -6.57
C ARG A 159 44.88 -62.35 -6.97
N GLN A 160 43.57 -62.56 -7.17
CA GLN A 160 43.04 -63.86 -7.62
C GLN A 160 43.18 -64.10 -9.12
N GLY A 161 43.32 -63.03 -9.93
CA GLY A 161 43.57 -63.11 -11.37
C GLY A 161 45.06 -63.25 -11.75
N ARG A 162 45.95 -63.39 -10.76
CA ARG A 162 47.39 -63.64 -10.91
C ARG A 162 47.72 -65.03 -10.43
#